data_AF-A0A357N9E6-F1
#
_entry.id   AF-A0A357N9E6-F1
#
_cell.length_a   1.000
_cell.length_b   1.000
_cell.length_c   1.000
_cell.angle_alpha   90.00
_cell.angle_beta   90.00
_cell.angle_gamma   90.00
#
_symmetry.space_group_name_H-M   'P 1'
#
loop_
_entity.id
_entity.type
_entity.pdbx_description
1 polymer ?
#
loop_
_entity_poly.entity_id
_entity_poly.type
_entity_poly.pdbx_seq_one_letter_code
_entity_poly.pdbx_strand_id
1 'polypeptide(L)' 'MNVYLGADVGSVSTNMALVDGLGNVLETLYMRTQGQPVQTVQQALKNMAGSLPVT' A
#
# COMPACT_ATOMS: atom_id res chain seq x y z
N MET A 1 16.16 0.58 -9.16
CA MET A 1 15.24 1.68 -8.80
C MET A 1 14.66 1.34 -7.43
N ASN A 2 14.72 2.25 -6.46
CA ASN A 2 14.14 1.99 -5.14
C ASN A 2 12.69 2.46 -5.12
N VAL A 3 11.82 1.62 -4.56
CA VAL A 3 10.41 1.94 -4.30
C VAL A 3 10.18 1.81 -2.80
N TYR A 4 9.42 2.73 -2.24
CA TYR A 4 9.06 2.78 -0.84
C TYR A 4 7.55 2.62 -0.70
N LEU A 5 7.12 1.95 0.36
CA LEU A 5 5.71 1.78 0.70
C LEU A 5 5.38 2.61 1.95
N GLY A 6 4.48 3.58 1.80
CA GLY A 6 3.78 4.21 2.92
C GLY A 6 2.54 3.39 3.26
N ALA A 7 2.29 3.18 4.56
CA ALA A 7 1.08 2.52 5.05
C ALA A 7 0.49 3.31 6.23
N ASP A 8 -0.80 3.61 6.15
CA ASP A 8 -1.59 4.24 7.20
C ASP A 8 -2.76 3.30 7.54
N VAL A 9 -2.74 2.75 8.76
CA VAL A 9 -3.68 1.71 9.20
C VAL A 9 -4.52 2.26 10.35
N GLY A 10 -5.73 2.69 10.03
CA GLY A 10 -6.75 3.11 10.98
C GLY A 10 -7.80 2.04 11.23
N SER A 11 -8.65 2.25 12.25
CA SER A 11 -9.78 1.38 12.58
C SER A 11 -10.83 1.29 11.46
N VAL A 12 -10.93 2.35 10.65
CA VAL A 12 -11.90 2.49 9.56
C VAL A 12 -11.29 2.09 8.21
N SER A 13 -10.08 2.54 7.93
CA SER A 13 -9.42 2.39 6.64
C SER A 13 -7.95 2.01 6.76
N THR A 14 -7.48 1.29 5.75
CA THR A 14 -6.07 1.01 5.49
C THR A 14 -5.74 1.69 4.16
N ASN A 15 -4.83 2.65 4.21
CA ASN A 15 -4.35 3.41 3.06
C ASN A 15 -2.91 3.01 2.78
N MET A 16 -2.56 2.81 1.51
CA MET A 16 -1.20 2.52 1.09
C MET A 16 -0.79 3.36 -0.11
N ALA A 17 0.49 3.69 -0.18
CA ALA A 17 1.08 4.44 -1.29
C ALA A 17 2.47 3.90 -1.63
N LEU A 18 2.68 3.54 -2.90
CA LEU A 18 4.02 3.29 -3.43
C LEU A 18 4.59 4.61 -3.96
N VAL A 19 5.81 4.93 -3.54
CA VAL A 19 6.54 6.13 -3.97
C VAL A 19 7.95 5.78 -4.44
N ASP A 20 8.47 6.51 -5.42
CA ASP A 20 9.87 6.39 -5.84
C ASP A 20 10.80 7.24 -4.96
N GLY A 21 12.12 7.17 -5.23
CA GLY A 21 13.12 7.96 -4.52
C GLY A 21 13.09 9.47 -4.76
N LEU A 22 12.28 9.95 -5.71
CA LEU A 22 12.06 11.37 -5.96
C LEU A 22 10.76 11.87 -5.29
N GLY A 23 10.02 10.98 -4.61
CA GLY A 23 8.75 11.29 -3.97
C GLY A 23 7.56 11.27 -4.94
N ASN A 24 7.72 10.76 -6.17
CA ASN A 24 6.59 10.58 -7.06
C ASN A 24 5.73 9.40 -6.60
N VAL A 25 4.42 9.60 -6.59
CA VAL A 25 3.45 8.53 -6.30
C VAL A 25 3.34 7.62 -7.53
N LEU A 26 3.62 6.34 -7.33
CA LEU A 26 3.50 5.30 -8.35
C LEU A 26 2.10 4.65 -8.31
N GLU A 27 1.61 4.37 -7.10
CA GLU A 27 0.29 3.78 -6.88
C GLU A 27 -0.26 4.15 -5.50
N THR A 28 -1.59 4.19 -5.38
CA THR A 28 -2.27 4.25 -4.09
C THR A 28 -3.35 3.18 -3.99
N LEU A 29 -3.61 2.71 -2.78
CA LEU A 29 -4.67 1.75 -2.49
C LEU A 29 -5.42 2.15 -1.22
N TYR A 30 -6.75 2.17 -1.31
CA TYR A 30 -7.65 2.35 -0.17
C TYR A 30 -8.42 1.05 0.08
N MET A 31 -8.43 0.59 1.33
CA MET A 31 -9.26 -0.53 1.77
C MET A 31 -9.97 -0.20 3.08
N ARG A 32 -11.18 -0.74 3.29
CA ARG A 32 -11.85 -0.68 4.59
C ARG A 32 -11.21 -1.68 5.54
N THR A 33 -10.77 -1.24 6.72
CA THR A 33 -10.12 -2.10 7.71
C THR A 33 -11.10 -3.10 8.31
N GLN A 34 -12.37 -2.70 8.51
CA GLN A 34 -13.42 -3.55 9.13
C GLN A 34 -13.00 -4.21 10.45
N GLY A 35 -12.19 -3.51 11.26
CA GLY A 35 -11.64 -4.06 12.51
C GLY A 35 -10.64 -5.20 12.32
N GLN A 36 -10.22 -5.48 11.09
CA GLN A 36 -9.33 -6.57 10.69
C GLN A 36 -8.01 -6.02 10.09
N PRO A 37 -7.20 -5.28 10.86
CA PRO A 37 -6.04 -4.56 10.33
C PRO A 37 -4.98 -5.51 9.74
N VAL A 38 -4.71 -6.63 10.41
CA VAL A 38 -3.70 -7.60 9.93
C VAL A 38 -4.11 -8.19 8.59
N GLN A 39 -5.35 -8.69 8.47
CA GLN A 39 -5.83 -9.25 7.20
C GLN A 39 -5.89 -8.20 6.09
N THR A 40 -6.31 -6.98 6.42
CA THR A 40 -6.44 -5.90 5.44
C THR A 40 -5.07 -5.48 4.89
N VAL A 41 -4.06 -5.34 5.76
CA VAL A 41 -2.69 -5.04 5.35
C VAL A 41 -2.12 -6.16 4.48
N GLN A 42 -2.30 -7.42 4.86
CA GLN A 42 -1.85 -8.56 4.06
C GLN A 42 -2.50 -8.57 2.66
N GLN A 43 -3.80 -8.27 2.58
CA GLN A 43 -4.49 -8.20 1.30
C GLN A 43 -4.03 -7.00 0.47
N ALA A 44 -3.83 -5.85 1.10
CA ALA A 44 -3.34 -4.65 0.45
C ALA A 44 -1.95 -4.86 -0.16
N LEU A 45 -1.02 -5.49 0.59
CA LEU A 45 0.31 -5.85 0.07
C LEU A 45 0.23 -6.78 -1.14
N LYS A 46 -0.66 -7.79 -1.12
CA LYS A 46 -0.87 -8.69 -2.28
C LYS A 46 -1.40 -7.93 -3.49
N ASN A 47 -2.34 -7.01 -3.28
CA ASN A 47 -2.92 -6.21 -4.36
C ASN A 47 -1.86 -5.31 -5.02
N MET A 48 -1.00 -4.68 -4.21
CA MET A 48 0.02 -3.75 -4.70
C MET A 48 1.26 -4.42 -5.29
N ALA A 49 1.45 -5.72 -5.05
CA ALA A 49 2.61 -6.46 -5.56
C ALA A 49 2.70 -6.43 -7.10
N GLY A 50 1.56 -6.38 -7.80
CA GLY A 50 1.51 -6.29 -9.27
C GLY A 50 1.99 -4.96 -9.84
N SER A 51 2.13 -3.94 -8.99
CA SER A 51 2.44 -2.57 -9.38
C SER A 51 3.89 -2.20 -9.14
N LEU A 52 4.67 -3.15 -8.59
CA LEU A 52 6.10 -3.00 -8.47
C LEU A 52 6.72 -3.01 -9.88
N PRO A 53 7.60 -2.05 -10.19
CA PRO A 53 8.29 -2.05 -11.47
C PRO A 53 9.09 -3.33 -11.63
N VAL A 54 8.92 -3.99 -12.77
CA VAL A 54 9.67 -5.20 -13.14
C VAL A 54 11.12 -4.78 -13.39
N THR A 55 12.06 -5.51 -12.80
CA THR A 55 13.51 -5.25 -12.95
C THR A 55 14.07 -5.95 -14.17
#